data_AF-A0A934BUG0-F1
#
_entry.id   AF-A0A934BUG0-F1
#
_cell.length_a   1.000
_cell.length_b   1.000
_cell.length_c   1.000
_cell.angle_alpha   90.00
_cell.angle_beta   90.00
_cell.angle_gamma   90.00
#
_symmetry.space_group_name_H-M   'P 1'
#
loop_
_entity.id
_entity.type
_entity.pdbx_description
1 polymer ?
#
loop_
_entity_poly.entity_id
_entity_poly.type
_entity_poly.pdbx_seq_one_letter_code
_entity_poly.pdbx_strand_id
1 'polypeptide(L)'
;MRMWLGIWLTAAAMAAQVCAASAARAAEPWTQAELRRFARDLGEYVTAHHIRRDPKSPQDGMVHKWYRPRDGRWVLDTRRNMLGDGAWFADALCLYYRATREPWALGVLRKHPLPFYQRVLLGSDQLFGVSKGICPLWWGDGAAVTRDGGVVKDFPKPPRMTSNALALDLATMLMSAGLLCPDAEAGGAAACLLRGDRACYDDPTVPLALGVAVAMLANDEMLQTRCLPLIPWQSYDGPGGALAGALCHNRTNSVSAALEETMLNYRMHVLAQPSQPLGADFAKSFIAAVFTSLRLADLWHDNGPRQPGLTPFDDAALTVGEKLAFYRSDKPALSPGSRHGPMLLCGAAIALQLMEAFSAAWESWYREHHAADARVSGRFADLPVLAKSGLVEMAWTTSSLLVRARGPLKLLLASATPGDDASATVTLDAAGRATAVSGRGEALRIVAAPQPDGRVELELPFTMAKLQKRWLNAVEDSRWIARLDDGKPSGLLFLSRPETVRARLALELSDGLRFWQKVFNDKGHVPAGISIGKSPAGADAELSDAAGYAFLIAAIAEYTVWLNGERDWDLALKVQAKP
;
A
#
# COMPACT_ATOMS: atom_id res chain seq x y z
N MET A 1 9.71 43.78 9.00
CA MET A 1 8.43 43.27 9.56
C MET A 1 7.38 42.88 8.51
N ARG A 2 7.14 43.64 7.42
CA ARG A 2 6.11 43.29 6.41
C ARG A 2 6.38 42.02 5.59
N MET A 3 7.63 41.59 5.44
CA MET A 3 8.00 40.40 4.65
C MET A 3 7.78 39.07 5.39
N TRP A 4 7.69 39.10 6.73
CA TRP A 4 7.44 37.91 7.55
C TRP A 4 5.94 37.60 7.68
N LEU A 5 5.07 38.62 7.70
CA LEU A 5 3.60 38.41 7.74
C LEU A 5 3.07 37.63 6.52
N GLY A 6 3.73 37.71 5.36
CA GLY A 6 3.31 37.03 4.13
C GLY A 6 3.53 35.51 4.11
N ILE A 7 4.46 34.98 4.93
CA ILE A 7 4.77 33.54 5.01
C ILE A 7 3.88 32.84 6.06
N TRP A 8 3.39 33.58 7.05
CA TRP A 8 2.54 33.05 8.12
C TRP A 8 1.06 32.95 7.74
N LEU A 9 0.56 33.86 6.91
CA LEU A 9 -0.78 33.75 6.31
C LEU A 9 -0.90 32.52 5.41
N THR A 10 0.20 31.96 4.89
CA THR A 10 0.16 30.77 4.04
C THR A 10 0.05 29.44 4.80
N ALA A 11 0.65 29.25 5.99
CA ALA A 11 0.66 27.94 6.64
C ALA A 11 -0.66 27.57 7.33
N ALA A 12 -1.23 28.49 8.13
CA ALA A 12 -2.53 28.29 8.77
C ALA A 12 -3.69 28.34 7.76
N ALA A 13 -3.58 29.18 6.72
CA ALA A 13 -4.50 29.13 5.60
C ALA A 13 -4.35 27.81 4.83
N MET A 14 -3.15 27.28 4.60
CA MET A 14 -2.99 25.97 3.94
C MET A 14 -3.59 24.82 4.74
N ALA A 15 -3.47 24.80 6.07
CA ALA A 15 -4.09 23.76 6.90
C ALA A 15 -5.64 23.85 6.89
N ALA A 16 -6.19 25.06 7.03
CA ALA A 16 -7.63 25.29 6.92
C ALA A 16 -8.15 25.07 5.48
N GLN A 17 -7.33 25.36 4.47
CA GLN A 17 -7.65 25.22 3.05
C GLN A 17 -7.46 23.79 2.56
N VAL A 18 -6.69 22.93 3.23
CA VAL A 18 -6.70 21.47 2.96
C VAL A 18 -8.00 20.84 3.47
N CYS A 19 -8.49 21.24 4.65
CA CYS A 19 -9.80 20.81 5.16
C CYS A 19 -10.98 21.44 4.38
N ALA A 20 -10.87 22.70 3.94
CA ALA A 20 -11.93 23.38 3.19
C ALA A 20 -11.90 23.09 1.67
N ALA A 21 -10.73 22.85 1.06
CA ALA A 21 -10.63 22.46 -0.34
C ALA A 21 -11.07 21.01 -0.57
N SER A 22 -10.94 20.12 0.42
CA SER A 22 -11.54 18.77 0.33
C SER A 22 -13.08 18.80 0.36
N ALA A 23 -13.68 19.88 0.90
CA ALA A 23 -15.12 20.10 0.87
C ALA A 23 -15.58 20.88 -0.38
N ALA A 24 -14.71 21.69 -0.99
CA ALA A 24 -15.06 22.58 -2.10
C ALA A 24 -14.84 22.00 -3.51
N ARG A 25 -14.29 20.79 -3.63
CA ARG A 25 -14.26 20.01 -4.88
C ARG A 25 -14.57 18.55 -4.59
N ALA A 26 -15.76 18.26 -4.06
CA ALA A 26 -16.30 16.93 -4.28
C ALA A 26 -16.54 16.82 -5.79
N ALA A 27 -15.63 16.17 -6.51
CA ALA A 27 -15.94 15.70 -7.86
C ALA A 27 -17.26 14.93 -7.79
N GLU A 28 -18.07 15.00 -8.84
CA GLU A 28 -19.32 14.23 -8.87
C GLU A 28 -19.01 12.76 -8.54
N PRO A 29 -19.75 12.18 -7.58
CA PRO A 29 -19.54 10.79 -7.17
C PRO A 29 -19.52 9.89 -8.40
N TRP A 30 -18.58 8.95 -8.44
CA TRP A 30 -18.50 7.98 -9.52
C TRP A 30 -19.82 7.22 -9.66
N THR A 31 -20.39 7.24 -10.86
CA THR A 31 -21.49 6.35 -11.20
C THR A 31 -20.95 4.95 -11.53
N GLN A 32 -21.78 3.93 -11.31
CA GLN A 32 -21.48 2.55 -11.72
C GLN A 32 -21.17 2.44 -13.21
N ALA A 33 -21.86 3.22 -14.05
CA ALA A 33 -21.63 3.24 -15.49
C ALA A 33 -20.25 3.81 -15.87
N GLU A 34 -19.83 4.90 -15.22
CA GLU A 34 -18.50 5.48 -15.44
C GLU A 34 -17.39 4.53 -15.01
N LEU A 35 -17.52 3.90 -13.83
CA LEU A 35 -16.55 2.93 -13.34
C LEU A 35 -16.42 1.74 -14.30
N ARG A 36 -17.55 1.19 -14.74
CA ARG A 36 -17.56 0.07 -15.69
C ARG A 36 -16.92 0.42 -17.02
N ARG A 37 -17.25 1.60 -17.55
CA ARG A 37 -16.65 2.09 -18.79
C ARG A 37 -15.15 2.24 -18.63
N PHE A 38 -14.69 2.88 -17.55
CA PHE A 38 -13.26 3.11 -17.35
C PHE A 38 -12.48 1.79 -17.18
N ALA A 39 -12.99 0.83 -16.40
CA ALA A 39 -12.35 -0.48 -16.27
C ALA A 39 -12.30 -1.26 -17.60
N ARG A 40 -13.35 -1.15 -18.42
CA ARG A 40 -13.38 -1.74 -19.76
C ARG A 40 -12.34 -1.09 -20.67
N ASP A 41 -12.28 0.24 -20.72
CA ASP A 41 -11.29 0.97 -21.53
C ASP A 41 -9.85 0.57 -21.15
N LEU A 42 -9.56 0.45 -19.84
CA LEU A 42 -8.27 -0.04 -19.34
C LEU A 42 -7.97 -1.48 -19.78
N GLY A 43 -8.93 -2.39 -19.62
CA GLY A 43 -8.75 -3.80 -19.93
C GLY A 43 -8.66 -4.09 -21.43
N GLU A 44 -9.41 -3.35 -22.26
CA GLU A 44 -9.33 -3.40 -23.72
C GLU A 44 -7.95 -2.92 -24.19
N TYR A 45 -7.40 -1.88 -23.56
CA TYR A 45 -6.04 -1.42 -23.85
C TYR A 45 -4.99 -2.50 -23.56
N VAL A 46 -5.02 -3.13 -22.38
CA VAL A 46 -4.09 -4.22 -22.04
C VAL A 46 -4.23 -5.36 -23.06
N THR A 47 -5.47 -5.75 -23.39
CA THR A 47 -5.73 -6.82 -24.37
C THR A 47 -5.19 -6.49 -25.76
N ALA A 48 -5.29 -5.23 -26.18
CA ALA A 48 -4.84 -4.80 -27.49
C ALA A 48 -3.30 -4.70 -27.58
N HIS A 49 -2.66 -4.21 -26.53
CA HIS A 49 -1.27 -3.72 -26.57
C HIS A 49 -0.28 -4.51 -25.73
N HIS A 50 -0.71 -5.07 -24.60
CA HIS A 50 0.17 -5.79 -23.68
C HIS A 50 0.08 -7.31 -23.84
N ILE A 51 -1.02 -7.84 -24.37
CA ILE A 51 -1.18 -9.28 -24.58
C ILE A 51 -0.62 -9.71 -25.93
N ARG A 52 0.23 -10.73 -25.93
CA ARG A 52 0.61 -11.45 -27.14
C ARG A 52 -0.56 -12.30 -27.63
N ARG A 53 -1.04 -12.05 -28.86
CA ARG A 53 -2.27 -12.65 -29.43
C ARG A 53 -2.03 -13.48 -30.69
N ASP A 54 -0.86 -14.09 -30.81
CA ASP A 54 -0.51 -14.96 -31.94
C ASP A 54 -0.76 -16.41 -31.54
N PRO A 55 -1.84 -17.07 -32.04
CA PRO A 55 -2.20 -18.43 -31.63
C PRO A 55 -1.16 -19.49 -32.05
N LYS A 56 -0.24 -19.15 -32.95
CA LYS A 56 0.89 -20.02 -33.32
C LYS A 56 2.06 -19.88 -32.36
N SER A 57 2.06 -18.85 -31.51
CA SER A 57 3.11 -18.61 -30.54
C SER A 57 2.88 -19.42 -29.27
N PRO A 58 3.93 -20.05 -28.69
CA PRO A 58 3.84 -20.60 -27.33
C PRO A 58 3.56 -19.53 -26.27
N GLN A 59 3.78 -18.26 -26.60
CA GLN A 59 3.53 -17.10 -25.74
C GLN A 59 2.14 -16.47 -25.97
N ASP A 60 1.24 -17.09 -26.73
CA ASP A 60 -0.14 -16.61 -26.86
C ASP A 60 -0.81 -16.50 -25.49
N GLY A 61 -1.34 -15.31 -25.17
CA GLY A 61 -1.92 -14.97 -23.87
C GLY A 61 -0.95 -14.35 -22.87
N MET A 62 0.35 -14.29 -23.17
CA MET A 62 1.34 -13.65 -22.29
C MET A 62 1.11 -12.14 -22.20
N VAL A 63 1.10 -11.61 -20.98
CA VAL A 63 1.03 -10.16 -20.71
C VAL A 63 2.45 -9.60 -20.60
N HIS A 64 2.80 -8.65 -21.45
CA HIS A 64 4.05 -7.92 -21.37
C HIS A 64 3.94 -6.77 -20.37
N LYS A 65 4.92 -6.66 -19.47
CA LYS A 65 5.06 -5.56 -18.51
C LYS A 65 5.00 -4.20 -19.21
N TRP A 66 5.94 -3.96 -20.13
CA TRP A 66 6.05 -2.68 -20.83
C TRP A 66 5.71 -2.74 -22.31
N TYR A 67 4.91 -1.77 -22.73
CA TYR A 67 4.59 -1.50 -24.13
C TYR A 67 4.92 -0.05 -24.44
N ARG A 68 5.61 0.23 -25.54
CA ARG A 68 5.86 1.59 -26.00
C ARG A 68 4.86 1.91 -27.13
N PRO A 69 3.85 2.77 -26.90
CA PRO A 69 2.82 3.04 -27.91
C PRO A 69 3.39 3.73 -29.15
N ARG A 70 4.41 4.58 -28.96
CA ARG A 70 5.02 5.38 -30.04
C ARG A 70 5.59 4.54 -31.18
N ASP A 71 6.24 3.41 -30.87
CA ASP A 71 6.84 2.52 -31.86
C ASP A 71 6.07 1.20 -32.01
N GLY A 72 5.03 0.99 -31.21
CA GLY A 72 4.19 -0.19 -31.24
C GLY A 72 4.89 -1.46 -30.75
N ARG A 73 5.92 -1.34 -29.90
CA ARG A 73 6.76 -2.48 -29.49
C ARG A 73 6.65 -2.77 -28.01
N TRP A 74 6.74 -4.06 -27.67
CA TRP A 74 7.02 -4.47 -26.30
C TRP A 74 8.48 -4.17 -25.96
N VAL A 75 8.69 -3.63 -24.76
CA VAL A 75 10.03 -3.35 -24.26
C VAL A 75 10.40 -4.47 -23.30
N LEU A 76 11.38 -5.27 -23.70
CA LEU A 76 11.95 -6.30 -22.84
C LEU A 76 12.94 -5.64 -21.88
N ASP A 77 12.61 -5.62 -20.60
CA ASP A 77 13.61 -5.36 -19.57
C ASP A 77 14.58 -6.56 -19.50
N THR A 78 15.85 -6.25 -19.29
CA THR A 78 16.87 -7.19 -18.79
C THR A 78 16.43 -7.98 -17.55
N ARG A 79 15.46 -7.46 -16.77
CA ARG A 79 14.90 -8.10 -15.56
C ARG A 79 13.47 -8.67 -15.72
N ARG A 80 12.98 -8.87 -16.95
CA ARG A 80 11.81 -9.72 -17.35
C ARG A 80 10.78 -10.09 -16.25
N ASN A 81 10.29 -9.12 -15.48
CA ASN A 81 9.24 -9.30 -14.47
C ASN A 81 7.86 -9.31 -15.14
N MET A 82 7.66 -10.19 -16.12
CA MET A 82 6.46 -10.21 -16.98
C MET A 82 5.37 -11.13 -16.42
N LEU A 83 5.73 -12.06 -15.52
CA LEU A 83 4.76 -13.02 -14.99
C LEU A 83 3.92 -12.45 -13.86
N GLY A 84 4.53 -11.65 -12.98
CA GLY A 84 3.82 -10.97 -11.89
C GLY A 84 2.73 -10.05 -12.44
N ASP A 85 3.11 -9.16 -13.37
CA ASP A 85 2.18 -8.19 -13.97
C ASP A 85 0.97 -8.84 -14.65
N GLY A 86 1.17 -9.95 -15.37
CA GLY A 86 0.04 -10.64 -15.99
C GLY A 86 -0.75 -11.54 -15.05
N ALA A 87 -0.13 -12.05 -13.98
CA ALA A 87 -0.86 -12.69 -12.88
C ALA A 87 -1.79 -11.67 -12.19
N TRP A 88 -1.28 -10.47 -11.89
CA TRP A 88 -2.09 -9.36 -11.36
C TRP A 88 -3.19 -8.95 -12.33
N PHE A 89 -2.92 -8.87 -13.63
CA PHE A 89 -3.96 -8.53 -14.60
C PHE A 89 -5.06 -9.59 -14.66
N ALA A 90 -4.70 -10.87 -14.67
CA ALA A 90 -5.67 -11.96 -14.64
C ALA A 90 -6.49 -11.98 -13.33
N ASP A 91 -5.83 -11.77 -12.17
CA ASP A 91 -6.54 -11.63 -10.89
C ASP A 91 -7.50 -10.43 -10.91
N ALA A 92 -7.07 -9.28 -11.44
CA ALA A 92 -7.91 -8.10 -11.57
C ALA A 92 -9.16 -8.34 -12.43
N LEU A 93 -9.04 -9.13 -13.52
CA LEU A 93 -10.20 -9.54 -14.32
C LEU A 93 -11.17 -10.42 -13.51
N CYS A 94 -10.64 -11.32 -12.67
CA CYS A 94 -11.45 -12.14 -11.78
C CYS A 94 -12.22 -11.28 -10.77
N LEU A 95 -11.52 -10.38 -10.08
CA LEU A 95 -12.11 -9.43 -9.12
C LEU A 95 -13.20 -8.58 -9.78
N TYR A 96 -12.89 -8.02 -10.95
CA TYR A 96 -13.83 -7.19 -11.69
C TYR A 96 -15.08 -7.96 -12.13
N TYR A 97 -14.92 -9.20 -12.63
CA TYR A 97 -16.07 -10.04 -12.96
C TYR A 97 -16.89 -10.39 -11.72
N ARG A 98 -16.25 -10.69 -10.58
CA ARG A 98 -16.95 -10.98 -9.32
C ARG A 98 -17.79 -9.79 -8.86
N ALA A 99 -17.23 -8.58 -8.92
CA ALA A 99 -17.87 -7.34 -8.51
C ALA A 99 -19.01 -6.89 -9.45
N THR A 100 -18.85 -7.08 -10.77
CA THR A 100 -19.74 -6.45 -11.77
C THR A 100 -20.58 -7.44 -12.59
N ARG A 101 -20.19 -8.72 -12.63
CA ARG A 101 -20.73 -9.76 -13.51
C ARG A 101 -20.60 -9.45 -15.01
N GLU A 102 -19.72 -8.52 -15.39
CA GLU A 102 -19.47 -8.14 -16.78
C GLU A 102 -18.81 -9.28 -17.58
N PRO A 103 -19.52 -9.93 -18.54
CA PRO A 103 -19.00 -11.12 -19.23
C PRO A 103 -17.70 -10.88 -20.00
N TRP A 104 -17.42 -9.63 -20.38
CA TRP A 104 -16.22 -9.25 -21.12
C TRP A 104 -14.94 -9.69 -20.38
N ALA A 105 -14.88 -9.45 -19.06
CA ALA A 105 -13.68 -9.70 -18.27
C ALA A 105 -13.39 -11.20 -18.17
N LEU A 106 -14.43 -12.00 -17.95
CA LEU A 106 -14.34 -13.46 -17.98
C LEU A 106 -13.95 -13.99 -19.37
N GLY A 107 -14.48 -13.37 -20.42
CA GLY A 107 -14.12 -13.70 -21.81
C GLY A 107 -12.65 -13.46 -22.12
N VAL A 108 -12.09 -12.33 -21.67
CA VAL A 108 -10.65 -12.05 -21.84
C VAL A 108 -9.80 -13.00 -21.01
N LEU A 109 -10.13 -13.20 -19.73
CA LEU A 109 -9.42 -14.13 -18.85
C LEU A 109 -9.28 -15.51 -19.49
N ARG A 110 -10.41 -16.11 -19.90
CA ARG A 110 -10.47 -17.46 -20.50
C ARG A 110 -9.78 -17.57 -21.84
N LYS A 111 -9.79 -16.49 -22.63
CA LYS A 111 -9.21 -16.50 -23.98
C LYS A 111 -7.69 -16.31 -23.97
N HIS A 112 -7.18 -15.52 -23.02
CA HIS A 112 -5.82 -15.01 -23.09
C HIS A 112 -4.96 -15.41 -21.88
N PRO A 113 -4.93 -14.67 -20.76
CA PRO A 113 -3.90 -14.91 -19.75
C PRO A 113 -4.05 -16.27 -19.07
N LEU A 114 -5.27 -16.71 -18.72
CA LEU A 114 -5.44 -17.95 -17.95
C LEU A 114 -4.84 -19.19 -18.66
N PRO A 115 -5.18 -19.48 -19.94
CA PRO A 115 -4.54 -20.58 -20.67
C PRO A 115 -3.02 -20.45 -20.76
N PHE A 116 -2.49 -19.24 -20.94
CA PHE A 116 -1.05 -19.04 -20.99
C PHE A 116 -0.38 -19.43 -19.67
N TYR A 117 -0.85 -18.87 -18.55
CA TYR A 117 -0.25 -19.13 -17.24
C TYR A 117 -0.43 -20.60 -16.81
N GLN A 118 -1.56 -21.24 -17.13
CA GLN A 118 -1.75 -22.68 -16.91
C GLN A 118 -0.70 -23.49 -17.69
N ARG A 119 -0.46 -23.21 -18.99
CA ARG A 119 0.56 -23.90 -19.78
C ARG A 119 1.98 -23.65 -19.25
N VAL A 120 2.29 -22.44 -18.82
CA VAL A 120 3.59 -22.12 -18.19
C VAL A 120 3.82 -22.98 -16.95
N LEU A 121 2.80 -23.14 -16.11
CA LEU A 121 2.90 -23.93 -14.89
C LEU A 121 2.92 -25.44 -15.16
N LEU A 122 2.14 -25.93 -16.11
CA LEU A 122 2.02 -27.36 -16.42
C LEU A 122 3.13 -27.90 -17.34
N GLY A 123 3.72 -27.05 -18.17
CA GLY A 123 4.62 -27.49 -19.26
C GLY A 123 5.66 -26.44 -19.67
N SER A 124 6.22 -25.70 -18.72
CA SER A 124 7.28 -24.71 -18.99
C SER A 124 8.49 -25.30 -19.74
N ASP A 125 8.82 -26.57 -19.51
CA ASP A 125 9.87 -27.28 -20.22
C ASP A 125 9.60 -27.38 -21.74
N GLN A 126 8.35 -27.63 -22.12
CA GLN A 126 7.93 -27.72 -23.52
C GLN A 126 7.84 -26.32 -24.17
N LEU A 127 7.38 -25.32 -23.43
CA LEU A 127 7.24 -23.95 -23.94
C LEU A 127 8.58 -23.25 -24.15
N PHE A 128 9.59 -23.58 -23.34
CA PHE A 128 10.85 -22.83 -23.28
C PHE A 128 12.10 -23.67 -23.56
N GLY A 129 11.97 -24.98 -23.83
CA GLY A 129 13.08 -25.83 -24.27
C GLY A 129 14.14 -26.11 -23.21
N VAL A 130 13.86 -25.83 -21.93
CA VAL A 130 14.75 -26.15 -20.80
C VAL A 130 14.34 -27.49 -20.19
N SER A 131 15.24 -28.46 -20.21
CA SER A 131 15.02 -29.77 -19.60
C SER A 131 14.88 -29.61 -18.08
N LYS A 132 13.70 -29.97 -17.58
CA LYS A 132 13.20 -29.90 -16.19
C LYS A 132 12.38 -28.63 -15.92
N GLY A 133 11.06 -28.79 -16.10
CA GLY A 133 10.03 -27.78 -15.85
C GLY A 133 10.24 -27.08 -14.52
N ILE A 134 10.21 -25.75 -14.62
CA ILE A 134 10.19 -24.67 -13.64
C ILE A 134 10.59 -23.44 -14.47
N CYS A 135 9.86 -22.34 -14.29
CA CYS A 135 10.00 -21.14 -15.11
C CYS A 135 11.46 -20.68 -15.23
N PRO A 136 11.96 -20.24 -16.41
CA PRO A 136 13.36 -19.86 -16.55
C PRO A 136 13.73 -18.78 -15.53
N LEU A 137 14.96 -18.86 -15.00
CA LEU A 137 15.60 -17.90 -14.07
C LEU A 137 15.31 -16.42 -14.35
N TRP A 138 15.07 -16.11 -15.62
CA TRP A 138 14.91 -14.79 -16.18
C TRP A 138 13.45 -14.32 -16.23
N TRP A 139 12.53 -14.85 -15.43
CA TRP A 139 11.11 -14.44 -15.48
C TRP A 139 10.52 -14.05 -14.11
N GLY A 140 11.35 -14.06 -13.06
CA GLY A 140 11.04 -13.44 -11.75
C GLY A 140 11.53 -11.99 -11.65
N ASP A 141 11.41 -11.39 -10.48
CA ASP A 141 11.87 -10.04 -10.10
C ASP A 141 13.39 -9.79 -10.22
N GLY A 142 14.17 -10.78 -10.67
CA GLY A 142 15.63 -10.71 -10.78
C GLY A 142 16.37 -11.00 -9.46
N ALA A 143 15.69 -11.38 -8.38
CA ALA A 143 16.30 -11.80 -7.13
C ALA A 143 16.70 -13.29 -7.18
N ALA A 144 17.72 -13.60 -7.97
CA ALA A 144 18.47 -14.85 -7.81
C ALA A 144 19.63 -14.57 -6.85
N VAL A 145 19.40 -14.78 -5.54
CA VAL A 145 20.47 -14.74 -4.54
C VAL A 145 21.09 -16.14 -4.50
N THR A 146 22.42 -16.25 -4.54
CA THR A 146 23.02 -17.54 -4.15
C THR A 146 22.82 -17.75 -2.66
N ARG A 147 22.94 -19.01 -2.22
CA ARG A 147 22.85 -19.41 -0.80
C ARG A 147 23.80 -18.62 0.13
N ASP A 148 24.79 -17.95 -0.45
CA ASP A 148 25.86 -17.15 0.16
C ASP A 148 25.77 -15.63 -0.13
N GLY A 149 24.67 -15.13 -0.71
CA GLY A 149 24.39 -13.69 -0.77
C GLY A 149 25.09 -12.90 -1.90
N GLY A 150 25.73 -13.57 -2.86
CA GLY A 150 26.44 -12.93 -3.96
C GLY A 150 25.56 -12.73 -5.22
N VAL A 151 25.77 -11.63 -5.94
CA VAL A 151 25.24 -11.45 -7.30
C VAL A 151 26.10 -12.28 -8.26
N VAL A 152 25.56 -13.38 -8.79
CA VAL A 152 26.29 -14.28 -9.69
C VAL A 152 26.34 -13.72 -11.11
N LYS A 153 27.55 -13.59 -11.66
CA LYS A 153 27.77 -13.18 -13.05
C LYS A 153 27.77 -14.33 -14.07
N ASP A 154 27.98 -15.59 -13.64
CA ASP A 154 28.07 -16.75 -14.53
C ASP A 154 27.45 -18.01 -13.90
N PHE A 155 26.48 -18.66 -14.57
CA PHE A 155 25.81 -19.89 -14.08
C PHE A 155 26.20 -21.14 -14.91
N PRO A 156 26.81 -22.17 -14.31
CA PRO A 156 27.08 -23.45 -14.98
C PRO A 156 25.95 -24.51 -14.86
N LYS A 157 24.81 -24.20 -14.21
CA LYS A 157 23.60 -25.06 -14.15
C LYS A 157 22.33 -24.21 -14.22
N PRO A 158 21.22 -24.67 -14.86
CA PRO A 158 19.96 -23.93 -14.90
C PRO A 158 19.37 -23.83 -13.48
N PRO A 159 19.22 -22.64 -12.90
CA PRO A 159 18.67 -22.50 -11.56
C PRO A 159 17.14 -22.46 -11.58
N ARG A 160 16.55 -22.84 -10.46
CA ARG A 160 15.10 -23.02 -10.22
C ARG A 160 14.46 -21.67 -9.83
N MET A 161 13.14 -21.53 -9.91
CA MET A 161 12.39 -20.33 -9.49
C MET A 161 12.79 -19.92 -8.06
N THR A 162 13.28 -18.69 -7.86
CA THR A 162 13.66 -18.16 -6.54
C THR A 162 12.82 -16.97 -6.07
N SER A 163 11.82 -16.50 -6.83
CA SER A 163 10.99 -15.37 -6.39
C SER A 163 9.73 -15.87 -5.68
N ASN A 164 9.73 -15.75 -4.35
CA ASN A 164 8.58 -16.00 -3.48
C ASN A 164 7.34 -15.18 -3.91
N ALA A 165 7.54 -13.92 -4.30
CA ALA A 165 6.47 -13.01 -4.71
C ALA A 165 5.72 -13.52 -5.94
N LEU A 166 6.46 -13.90 -6.99
CA LEU A 166 5.82 -14.41 -8.22
C LEU A 166 4.99 -15.68 -7.97
N ALA A 167 5.49 -16.59 -7.13
CA ALA A 167 4.75 -17.81 -6.81
C ALA A 167 3.42 -17.48 -6.10
N LEU A 168 3.42 -16.49 -5.21
CA LEU A 168 2.24 -16.01 -4.50
C LEU A 168 1.24 -15.28 -5.43
N ASP A 169 1.74 -14.47 -6.37
CA ASP A 169 0.90 -13.82 -7.38
C ASP A 169 0.19 -14.85 -8.26
N LEU A 170 0.92 -15.86 -8.73
CA LEU A 170 0.38 -16.95 -9.53
C LEU A 170 -0.63 -17.79 -8.73
N ALA A 171 -0.35 -18.04 -7.45
CA ALA A 171 -1.27 -18.75 -6.56
C ALA A 171 -2.60 -17.99 -6.42
N THR A 172 -2.51 -16.70 -6.13
CA THR A 172 -3.68 -15.82 -5.96
C THR A 172 -4.52 -15.77 -7.23
N MET A 173 -3.86 -15.55 -8.36
CA MET A 173 -4.51 -15.54 -9.68
C MET A 173 -5.20 -16.87 -10.00
N LEU A 174 -4.55 -18.01 -9.76
CA LEU A 174 -5.16 -19.32 -10.00
C LEU A 174 -6.34 -19.60 -9.08
N MET A 175 -6.26 -19.26 -7.79
CA MET A 175 -7.38 -19.40 -6.86
C MET A 175 -8.55 -18.55 -7.32
N SER A 176 -8.34 -17.26 -7.60
CA SER A 176 -9.37 -16.36 -8.12
C SER A 176 -9.99 -16.87 -9.42
N ALA A 177 -9.18 -17.37 -10.35
CA ALA A 177 -9.66 -17.93 -11.62
C ALA A 177 -10.49 -19.21 -11.39
N GLY A 178 -10.02 -20.12 -10.54
CA GLY A 178 -10.71 -21.38 -10.25
C GLY A 178 -12.05 -21.19 -9.56
N LEU A 179 -12.22 -20.14 -8.74
CA LEU A 179 -13.53 -19.76 -8.22
C LEU A 179 -14.53 -19.44 -9.34
N LEU A 180 -14.07 -18.81 -10.43
CA LEU A 180 -14.95 -18.33 -11.51
C LEU A 180 -15.07 -19.30 -12.69
N CYS A 181 -14.04 -20.10 -12.89
CA CYS A 181 -13.89 -21.06 -13.98
C CYS A 181 -13.38 -22.37 -13.37
N PRO A 182 -14.28 -23.23 -12.85
CA PRO A 182 -13.88 -24.56 -12.41
C PRO A 182 -13.27 -25.31 -13.60
N ASP A 183 -11.95 -25.42 -13.61
CA ASP A 183 -11.17 -26.01 -14.68
C ASP A 183 -10.14 -26.95 -14.05
N ALA A 184 -10.18 -28.23 -14.45
CA ALA A 184 -9.26 -29.24 -13.96
C ALA A 184 -7.79 -28.87 -14.22
N GLU A 185 -7.51 -28.10 -15.29
CA GLU A 185 -6.16 -27.62 -15.59
C GLU A 185 -5.64 -26.61 -14.57
N ALA A 186 -6.51 -25.79 -13.97
CA ALA A 186 -6.13 -24.86 -12.90
C ALA A 186 -5.64 -25.62 -11.66
N GLY A 187 -6.34 -26.68 -11.27
CA GLY A 187 -5.92 -27.57 -10.16
C GLY A 187 -4.58 -28.26 -10.44
N GLY A 188 -4.38 -28.74 -11.67
CA GLY A 188 -3.11 -29.30 -12.12
C GLY A 188 -1.95 -28.29 -12.06
N ALA A 189 -2.21 -27.03 -12.46
CA ALA A 189 -1.23 -25.96 -12.49
C ALA A 189 -0.77 -25.57 -11.08
N ALA A 190 -1.71 -25.41 -10.13
CA ALA A 190 -1.36 -25.18 -8.73
C ALA A 190 -0.59 -26.37 -8.15
N ALA A 191 -0.97 -27.60 -8.49
CA ALA A 191 -0.28 -28.79 -8.00
C ALA A 191 1.17 -28.84 -8.51
N CYS A 192 1.44 -28.31 -9.71
CA CYS A 192 2.78 -28.17 -10.22
C CYS A 192 3.61 -27.15 -9.43
N LEU A 193 3.04 -25.99 -9.09
CA LEU A 193 3.71 -25.00 -8.23
C LEU A 193 4.10 -25.58 -6.87
N LEU A 194 3.19 -26.35 -6.25
CA LEU A 194 3.45 -27.01 -4.96
C LEU A 194 4.53 -28.11 -5.05
N ARG A 195 4.59 -28.83 -6.18
CA ARG A 195 5.63 -29.85 -6.45
C ARG A 195 6.98 -29.24 -6.80
N GLY A 196 7.06 -27.92 -7.02
CA GLY A 196 8.32 -27.20 -7.05
C GLY A 196 9.15 -27.57 -5.81
N ASP A 197 10.46 -27.74 -5.99
CA ASP A 197 11.33 -28.14 -4.88
C ASP A 197 11.21 -27.14 -3.73
N ARG A 198 10.72 -27.61 -2.57
CA ARG A 198 10.54 -26.78 -1.36
C ARG A 198 11.82 -26.04 -0.97
N ALA A 199 12.99 -26.55 -1.35
CA ALA A 199 14.28 -25.89 -1.14
C ALA A 199 14.49 -24.64 -2.02
N CYS A 200 13.56 -24.32 -2.93
CA CYS A 200 13.64 -23.14 -3.80
C CYS A 200 12.88 -21.93 -3.25
N TYR A 201 12.13 -22.09 -2.15
CA TYR A 201 11.43 -20.99 -1.49
C TYR A 201 12.17 -20.64 -0.20
N ASP A 202 12.65 -19.40 -0.11
CA ASP A 202 13.29 -18.89 1.10
C ASP A 202 12.25 -18.58 2.20
N ASP A 203 10.98 -18.39 1.81
CA ASP A 203 9.88 -18.09 2.71
C ASP A 203 8.98 -19.34 2.90
N PRO A 204 8.84 -19.85 4.14
CA PRO A 204 8.01 -21.02 4.42
C PRO A 204 6.51 -20.79 4.18
N THR A 205 6.05 -19.54 4.03
CA THR A 205 4.65 -19.22 3.72
C THR A 205 4.28 -19.50 2.27
N VAL A 206 5.25 -19.50 1.34
CA VAL A 206 4.99 -19.72 -0.09
C VAL A 206 4.52 -21.15 -0.39
N PRO A 207 5.22 -22.22 0.03
CA PRO A 207 4.73 -23.59 -0.15
C PRO A 207 3.34 -23.79 0.43
N LEU A 208 3.01 -23.02 1.46
CA LEU A 208 1.75 -23.15 2.16
C LEU A 208 0.60 -22.44 1.43
N ALA A 209 0.81 -21.21 0.97
CA ALA A 209 -0.13 -20.51 0.11
C ALA A 209 -0.42 -21.32 -1.17
N LEU A 210 0.63 -21.93 -1.74
CA LEU A 210 0.49 -22.88 -2.85
C LEU A 210 -0.29 -24.13 -2.45
N GLY A 211 -0.04 -24.69 -1.28
CA GLY A 211 -0.79 -25.84 -0.75
C GLY A 211 -2.28 -25.54 -0.62
N VAL A 212 -2.63 -24.35 -0.13
CA VAL A 212 -4.01 -23.86 -0.06
C VAL A 212 -4.61 -23.70 -1.46
N ALA A 213 -3.88 -23.08 -2.40
CA ALA A 213 -4.35 -22.96 -3.78
C ALA A 213 -4.65 -24.32 -4.42
N VAL A 214 -3.78 -25.31 -4.22
CA VAL A 214 -4.01 -26.70 -4.66
C VAL A 214 -5.27 -27.27 -4.03
N ALA A 215 -5.40 -27.15 -2.71
CA ALA A 215 -6.52 -27.71 -1.95
C ALA A 215 -7.86 -27.12 -2.39
N MET A 216 -7.90 -25.81 -2.65
CA MET A 216 -9.08 -25.14 -3.17
C MET A 216 -9.45 -25.61 -4.57
N LEU A 217 -8.48 -25.64 -5.48
CA LEU A 217 -8.74 -26.01 -6.88
C LEU A 217 -9.05 -27.49 -7.07
N ALA A 218 -8.55 -28.35 -6.17
CA ALA A 218 -8.91 -29.76 -6.12
C ALA A 218 -10.24 -30.03 -5.39
N ASN A 219 -10.86 -29.00 -4.80
CA ASN A 219 -11.99 -29.12 -3.89
C ASN A 219 -11.75 -30.16 -2.76
N ASP A 220 -10.51 -30.20 -2.25
CA ASP A 220 -10.09 -31.13 -1.20
C ASP A 220 -10.27 -30.48 0.18
N GLU A 221 -11.45 -30.67 0.79
CA GLU A 221 -11.79 -30.12 2.12
C GLU A 221 -10.79 -30.53 3.21
N MET A 222 -10.21 -31.73 3.11
CA MET A 222 -9.24 -32.23 4.10
C MET A 222 -7.92 -31.48 3.98
N LEU A 223 -7.42 -31.28 2.76
CA LEU A 223 -6.21 -30.52 2.52
C LEU A 223 -6.42 -29.05 2.86
N GLN A 224 -7.60 -28.48 2.57
CA GLN A 224 -7.96 -27.12 2.99
C GLN A 224 -7.88 -27.01 4.52
N THR A 225 -8.54 -27.91 5.25
CA THR A 225 -8.55 -27.93 6.73
C THR A 225 -7.14 -28.05 7.32
N ARG A 226 -6.22 -28.75 6.64
CA ARG A 226 -4.83 -28.93 7.11
C ARG A 226 -3.90 -27.78 6.78
N CYS A 227 -4.05 -27.17 5.59
CA CYS A 227 -3.17 -26.10 5.13
C CYS A 227 -3.59 -24.73 5.69
N LEU A 228 -4.89 -24.51 5.88
CA LEU A 228 -5.43 -23.23 6.33
C LEU A 228 -4.93 -22.72 7.70
N PRO A 229 -4.83 -23.56 8.75
CA PRO A 229 -4.36 -23.11 10.07
C PRO A 229 -2.86 -22.85 10.11
N LEU A 230 -2.12 -23.38 9.13
CA LEU A 230 -0.67 -23.22 9.07
C LEU A 230 -0.28 -21.85 8.51
N ILE A 231 -1.20 -21.15 7.81
CA ILE A 231 -0.89 -19.82 7.28
C ILE A 231 -0.91 -18.94 8.50
N PRO A 232 0.21 -18.31 8.87
CA PRO A 232 0.26 -17.52 10.07
C PRO A 232 -0.43 -16.18 9.79
N TRP A 233 -1.76 -16.21 9.66
CA TRP A 233 -2.60 -15.01 9.58
C TRP A 233 -2.37 -14.09 10.78
N GLN A 234 -1.90 -14.66 11.90
CA GLN A 234 -1.63 -14.01 13.17
C GLN A 234 -0.13 -13.82 13.51
N SER A 235 0.81 -14.48 12.83
CA SER A 235 2.25 -14.39 13.20
C SER A 235 3.04 -13.35 12.42
N TYR A 236 2.41 -12.69 11.46
CA TYR A 236 2.85 -11.35 11.12
C TYR A 236 2.43 -10.46 12.28
N ASP A 237 3.37 -10.03 13.12
CA ASP A 237 3.18 -8.84 13.95
C ASP A 237 2.54 -7.81 13.01
N GLY A 238 1.24 -7.53 13.15
CA GLY A 238 0.34 -7.22 12.02
C GLY A 238 0.87 -6.19 11.02
N PRO A 239 0.28 -6.01 9.83
CA PRO A 239 0.71 -5.04 8.81
C PRO A 239 1.23 -3.67 9.31
N GLY A 240 0.65 -3.14 10.40
CA GLY A 240 1.14 -1.95 11.10
C GLY A 240 2.50 -2.12 11.80
N GLY A 241 2.84 -3.28 12.35
CA GLY A 241 4.11 -3.65 12.98
C GLY A 241 5.29 -3.77 12.02
N ALA A 242 5.09 -4.23 10.77
CA ALA A 242 6.16 -4.24 9.78
C ALA A 242 6.54 -2.81 9.35
N LEU A 243 5.55 -1.95 9.14
CA LEU A 243 5.75 -0.55 8.74
C LEU A 243 6.16 0.33 9.93
N ALA A 244 5.57 0.16 11.11
CA ALA A 244 6.02 0.80 12.34
C ALA A 244 7.43 0.33 12.72
N GLY A 245 7.70 -0.97 12.62
CA GLY A 245 9.02 -1.54 12.84
C GLY A 245 10.06 -1.04 11.84
N ALA A 246 9.69 -0.85 10.57
CA ALA A 246 10.53 -0.20 9.56
C ALA A 246 10.94 1.21 10.00
N LEU A 247 9.97 1.98 10.48
CA LEU A 247 10.13 3.39 10.84
C LEU A 247 10.80 3.61 12.19
N CYS A 248 10.80 2.59 13.06
CA CYS A 248 11.37 2.64 14.40
C CYS A 248 12.70 1.88 14.55
N HIS A 249 13.01 0.89 13.71
CA HIS A 249 14.16 -0.02 13.92
C HIS A 249 15.30 0.09 12.90
N ASN A 250 15.45 1.25 12.25
CA ASN A 250 16.59 1.57 11.39
C ASN A 250 16.83 0.53 10.26
N ARG A 251 15.75 -0.07 9.74
CA ARG A 251 15.80 -1.06 8.65
C ARG A 251 15.51 -0.38 7.31
N THR A 252 16.13 -0.90 6.25
CA THR A 252 15.77 -0.48 4.89
C THR A 252 14.58 -1.30 4.44
N ASN A 253 13.40 -0.67 4.37
CA ASN A 253 12.17 -1.33 3.96
C ASN A 253 11.49 -0.55 2.85
N SER A 254 10.87 -1.28 1.92
CA SER A 254 10.02 -0.71 0.89
C SER A 254 8.59 -0.61 1.42
N VAL A 255 8.06 0.61 1.54
CA VAL A 255 6.65 0.85 1.91
C VAL A 255 5.71 0.11 0.95
N SER A 256 6.08 0.06 -0.32
CA SER A 256 5.39 -0.64 -1.37
C SER A 256 5.28 -2.15 -1.11
N ALA A 257 6.39 -2.79 -0.72
CA ALA A 257 6.40 -4.22 -0.43
C ALA A 257 5.49 -4.56 0.76
N ALA A 258 5.47 -3.73 1.81
CA ALA A 258 4.60 -3.93 2.96
C ALA A 258 3.11 -3.83 2.58
N LEU A 259 2.76 -2.89 1.69
CA LEU A 259 1.39 -2.78 1.19
C LEU A 259 1.01 -3.96 0.28
N GLU A 260 1.91 -4.39 -0.60
CA GLU A 260 1.73 -5.54 -1.48
C GLU A 260 1.49 -6.83 -0.66
N GLU A 261 2.32 -7.06 0.36
CA GLU A 261 2.16 -8.15 1.31
C GLU A 261 0.83 -8.07 2.07
N THR A 262 0.44 -6.87 2.52
CA THR A 262 -0.86 -6.64 3.18
C THR A 262 -2.03 -6.99 2.27
N MET A 263 -1.96 -6.58 0.99
CA MET A 263 -2.95 -6.88 -0.04
C MET A 263 -3.01 -8.38 -0.34
N LEU A 264 -1.84 -9.02 -0.48
CA LEU A 264 -1.74 -10.46 -0.70
C LEU A 264 -2.36 -11.25 0.46
N ASN A 265 -2.03 -10.90 1.70
CA ASN A 265 -2.59 -11.53 2.89
C ASN A 265 -4.12 -11.42 2.92
N TYR A 266 -4.66 -10.24 2.57
CA TYR A 266 -6.11 -10.08 2.40
C TYR A 266 -6.67 -11.02 1.33
N ARG A 267 -6.07 -11.04 0.14
CA ARG A 267 -6.53 -11.88 -0.98
C ARG A 267 -6.52 -13.36 -0.62
N MET A 268 -5.41 -13.83 -0.05
CA MET A 268 -5.29 -15.21 0.40
C MET A 268 -6.39 -15.54 1.41
N HIS A 269 -6.70 -14.67 2.37
CA HIS A 269 -7.76 -14.92 3.34
C HIS A 269 -9.15 -15.00 2.67
N VAL A 270 -9.48 -14.01 1.84
CA VAL A 270 -10.76 -13.95 1.12
C VAL A 270 -10.97 -15.18 0.23
N LEU A 271 -9.92 -15.64 -0.44
CA LEU A 271 -10.01 -16.77 -1.36
C LEU A 271 -10.05 -18.09 -0.60
N ALA A 272 -9.17 -18.27 0.40
CA ALA A 272 -8.97 -19.53 1.09
C ALA A 272 -10.03 -19.86 2.15
N GLN A 273 -10.57 -18.84 2.79
CA GLN A 273 -11.54 -19.00 3.88
C GLN A 273 -12.71 -18.03 3.75
N PRO A 274 -13.43 -17.99 2.61
CA PRO A 274 -14.50 -17.03 2.44
C PRO A 274 -15.62 -17.21 3.48
N SER A 275 -15.75 -18.41 4.07
CA SER A 275 -16.71 -18.73 5.13
C SER A 275 -16.24 -18.38 6.55
N GLN A 276 -14.93 -18.15 6.76
CA GLN A 276 -14.44 -17.65 8.03
C GLN A 276 -14.51 -16.12 7.99
N PRO A 277 -15.18 -15.48 8.96
CA PRO A 277 -15.23 -14.04 9.00
C PRO A 277 -13.82 -13.49 9.22
N LEU A 278 -13.45 -12.47 8.43
CA LEU A 278 -12.32 -11.62 8.76
C LEU A 278 -12.43 -11.14 10.21
N GLY A 279 -11.35 -11.23 10.97
CA GLY A 279 -11.33 -10.78 12.37
C GLY A 279 -11.26 -9.25 12.47
N ALA A 280 -11.79 -8.68 13.56
CA ALA A 280 -11.67 -7.26 13.86
C ALA A 280 -10.21 -6.79 13.93
N ASP A 281 -9.31 -7.62 14.46
CA ASP A 281 -7.87 -7.33 14.55
C ASP A 281 -7.20 -7.26 13.18
N PHE A 282 -7.57 -8.17 12.27
CA PHE A 282 -7.10 -8.12 10.88
C PHE A 282 -7.60 -6.83 10.21
N ALA A 283 -8.89 -6.53 10.35
CA ALA A 283 -9.48 -5.32 9.78
C ALA A 283 -8.73 -4.06 10.25
N LYS A 284 -8.53 -3.93 11.58
CA LYS A 284 -7.78 -2.81 12.17
C LYS A 284 -6.36 -2.72 11.61
N SER A 285 -5.65 -3.84 11.55
CA SER A 285 -4.25 -3.85 11.08
C SER A 285 -4.14 -3.50 9.60
N PHE A 286 -5.02 -4.03 8.76
CA PHE A 286 -5.08 -3.69 7.34
C PHE A 286 -5.38 -2.20 7.12
N ILE A 287 -6.40 -1.66 7.80
CA ILE A 287 -6.76 -0.25 7.71
C ILE A 287 -5.57 0.63 8.15
N ALA A 288 -4.89 0.27 9.24
CA ALA A 288 -3.74 1.01 9.74
C ALA A 288 -2.56 1.02 8.77
N ALA A 289 -2.26 -0.12 8.12
CA ALA A 289 -1.18 -0.22 7.14
C ALA A 289 -1.46 0.60 5.87
N VAL A 290 -2.67 0.50 5.31
CA VAL A 290 -3.08 1.30 4.14
C VAL A 290 -3.05 2.79 4.47
N PHE A 291 -3.61 3.18 5.62
CA PHE A 291 -3.66 4.58 6.02
C PHE A 291 -2.27 5.15 6.33
N THR A 292 -1.38 4.37 6.95
CA THR A 292 0.01 4.78 7.15
C THR A 292 0.74 4.93 5.82
N SER A 293 0.53 4.03 4.86
CA SER A 293 1.11 4.13 3.51
C SER A 293 0.70 5.42 2.80
N LEU A 294 -0.56 5.86 2.96
CA LEU A 294 -1.04 7.15 2.45
C LEU A 294 -0.29 8.34 3.06
N ARG A 295 -0.07 8.31 4.37
CA ARG A 295 0.65 9.38 5.06
C ARG A 295 2.12 9.43 4.67
N LEU A 296 2.76 8.28 4.46
CA LEU A 296 4.12 8.20 3.95
C LEU A 296 4.21 8.76 2.53
N ALA A 297 3.23 8.47 1.67
CA ALA A 297 3.15 9.06 0.34
C ALA A 297 3.02 10.60 0.41
N ASP A 298 2.28 11.14 1.38
CA ASP A 298 2.19 12.59 1.60
C ASP A 298 3.51 13.20 2.07
N LEU A 299 4.22 12.53 2.99
CA LEU A 299 5.53 12.96 3.49
C LEU A 299 6.59 12.99 2.38
N TRP A 300 6.51 12.07 1.42
CA TRP A 300 7.37 12.08 0.24
C TRP A 300 7.12 13.32 -0.63
N HIS A 301 5.88 13.84 -0.69
CA HIS A 301 5.50 15.07 -1.38
C HIS A 301 5.84 16.33 -0.53
N ASP A 302 7.10 16.48 -0.13
CA ASP A 302 7.56 17.55 0.77
C ASP A 302 7.48 18.98 0.18
N ASN A 303 7.22 19.10 -1.11
CA ASN A 303 7.16 20.37 -1.85
C ASN A 303 5.74 20.80 -2.27
N GLY A 304 4.69 20.19 -1.71
CA GLY A 304 3.31 20.63 -1.95
C GLY A 304 2.29 19.52 -1.66
N PRO A 305 0.98 19.83 -1.74
CA PRO A 305 -0.05 18.82 -1.55
C PRO A 305 0.12 17.69 -2.57
N ARG A 306 -0.03 16.45 -2.10
CA ARG A 306 -0.04 15.27 -2.94
C ARG A 306 -1.35 15.19 -3.73
N GLN A 307 -1.24 14.83 -5.00
CA GLN A 307 -2.39 14.44 -5.81
C GLN A 307 -2.84 13.02 -5.39
N PRO A 308 -4.11 12.80 -4.99
CA PRO A 308 -4.66 11.46 -4.79
C PRO A 308 -4.37 10.53 -5.97
N GLY A 309 -4.07 9.26 -5.66
CA GLY A 309 -3.66 8.24 -6.64
C GLY A 309 -2.21 8.34 -7.09
N LEU A 310 -1.47 9.37 -6.69
CA LEU A 310 -0.04 9.52 -7.01
C LEU A 310 0.80 9.07 -5.82
N THR A 311 1.77 8.18 -6.06
CA THR A 311 2.72 7.70 -5.04
C THR A 311 4.15 7.67 -5.61
N PRO A 312 5.19 7.67 -4.76
CA PRO A 312 6.56 7.41 -5.19
C PRO A 312 6.72 6.13 -6.04
N PHE A 313 7.69 6.12 -6.96
CA PHE A 313 8.06 4.95 -7.79
C PHE A 313 8.55 3.77 -6.95
N ASP A 314 8.53 2.57 -7.52
CA ASP A 314 8.73 1.26 -6.88
C ASP A 314 9.78 1.17 -5.75
N ASP A 315 10.96 1.78 -5.94
CA ASP A 315 12.07 1.75 -4.98
C ASP A 315 12.32 3.11 -4.31
N ALA A 316 11.37 4.04 -4.44
CA ALA A 316 11.56 5.43 -4.05
C ALA A 316 11.10 5.78 -2.64
N ALA A 317 10.11 5.04 -2.14
CA ALA A 317 9.68 5.12 -0.76
C ALA A 317 10.52 4.20 0.16
N LEU A 318 11.77 3.90 -0.22
CA LEU A 318 12.68 3.23 0.69
C LEU A 318 12.90 4.14 1.90
N THR A 319 12.68 3.62 3.10
CA THR A 319 13.21 4.28 4.30
C THR A 319 14.67 3.88 4.41
N VAL A 320 15.58 4.84 4.54
CA VAL A 320 16.98 4.55 4.88
C VAL A 320 17.17 4.96 6.32
N GLY A 321 17.14 3.97 7.19
CA GLY A 321 16.94 4.19 8.61
C GLY A 321 15.56 4.77 8.88
N GLU A 322 15.50 5.94 9.49
CA GLU A 322 14.25 6.58 9.95
C GLU A 322 13.78 7.73 9.07
N LYS A 323 14.46 7.94 7.94
CA LYS A 323 14.10 8.95 6.93
C LYS A 323 13.73 8.28 5.63
N LEU A 324 13.01 9.02 4.78
CA LEU A 324 12.88 8.66 3.38
C LEU A 324 14.26 8.71 2.72
N ALA A 325 14.57 7.73 1.88
CA ALA A 325 15.80 7.67 1.10
C ALA A 325 15.97 8.92 0.23
N PHE A 326 14.85 9.49 -0.21
CA PHE A 326 14.78 10.75 -0.92
C PHE A 326 13.39 11.35 -0.86
N TYR A 327 13.33 12.67 -0.99
CA TYR A 327 12.09 13.42 -1.07
C TYR A 327 11.82 13.82 -2.51
N ARG A 328 10.56 14.13 -2.82
CA ARG A 328 10.17 14.60 -4.17
C ARG A 328 10.94 15.87 -4.56
N SER A 329 11.24 16.75 -3.60
CA SER A 329 12.04 17.95 -3.86
C SER A 329 13.50 17.68 -4.21
N ASP A 330 14.08 16.55 -3.77
CA ASP A 330 15.47 16.17 -4.04
C ASP A 330 15.67 15.57 -5.42
N LYS A 331 14.71 14.74 -5.82
CA LYS A 331 14.76 14.01 -7.08
C LYS A 331 13.46 14.19 -7.83
N PRO A 332 13.20 15.39 -8.39
CA PRO A 332 12.01 15.61 -9.21
C PRO A 332 11.95 14.66 -10.42
N ALA A 333 13.08 14.05 -10.79
CA ALA A 333 13.23 13.08 -11.87
C ALA A 333 12.93 11.62 -11.57
N LEU A 334 12.63 11.28 -10.33
CA LEU A 334 11.92 10.03 -10.09
C LEU A 334 10.45 10.23 -10.43
N SER A 335 10.10 9.79 -11.64
CA SER A 335 8.72 9.70 -12.11
C SER A 335 7.94 8.78 -11.17
N PRO A 336 6.87 9.23 -10.49
CA PRO A 336 5.89 8.35 -9.83
C PRO A 336 5.56 7.12 -10.66
N GLY A 337 5.52 5.96 -10.01
CA GLY A 337 5.23 4.69 -10.69
C GLY A 337 3.73 4.48 -10.84
N SER A 338 3.33 3.90 -11.96
CA SER A 338 1.93 3.50 -12.21
C SER A 338 1.46 2.32 -11.41
N ARG A 339 2.33 1.53 -10.78
CA ARG A 339 1.89 0.36 -10.00
C ARG A 339 1.34 0.75 -8.62
N HIS A 340 2.13 1.50 -7.85
CA HIS A 340 1.86 1.70 -6.42
C HIS A 340 0.71 2.64 -6.12
N GLY A 341 0.51 3.65 -6.95
CA GLY A 341 -0.60 4.58 -6.78
C GLY A 341 -1.92 3.84 -6.87
N PRO A 342 -2.20 3.16 -7.99
CA PRO A 342 -3.34 2.27 -8.14
C PRO A 342 -3.43 1.15 -7.10
N MET A 343 -2.32 0.53 -6.69
CA MET A 343 -2.34 -0.47 -5.62
C MET A 343 -2.86 0.12 -4.31
N LEU A 344 -2.44 1.34 -3.98
CA LEU A 344 -2.94 2.07 -2.80
C LEU A 344 -4.41 2.45 -2.94
N LEU A 345 -4.91 2.73 -4.15
CA LEU A 345 -6.35 2.90 -4.40
C LEU A 345 -7.11 1.61 -4.09
N CYS A 346 -6.59 0.46 -4.55
CA CYS A 346 -7.18 -0.85 -4.27
C CYS A 346 -7.22 -1.13 -2.77
N GLY A 347 -6.11 -0.88 -2.06
CA GLY A 347 -6.05 -1.00 -0.60
C GLY A 347 -7.02 -0.05 0.10
N ALA A 348 -7.17 1.18 -0.38
CA ALA A 348 -8.13 2.14 0.18
C ALA A 348 -9.58 1.67 0.03
N ALA A 349 -9.95 1.10 -1.12
CA ALA A 349 -11.28 0.53 -1.34
C ALA A 349 -11.57 -0.65 -0.39
N ILE A 350 -10.62 -1.57 -0.21
CA ILE A 350 -10.77 -2.68 0.74
C ILE A 350 -10.86 -2.17 2.18
N ALA A 351 -10.01 -1.20 2.56
CA ALA A 351 -10.04 -0.60 3.89
C ALA A 351 -11.39 0.06 4.19
N LEU A 352 -12.04 0.70 3.20
CA LEU A 352 -13.39 1.24 3.35
C LEU A 352 -14.44 0.16 3.61
N GLN A 353 -14.39 -0.96 2.87
CA GLN A 353 -15.26 -2.12 3.13
C GLN A 353 -15.06 -2.67 4.55
N LEU A 354 -13.80 -2.81 4.98
CA LEU A 354 -13.46 -3.26 6.34
C LEU A 354 -13.95 -2.29 7.41
N MET A 355 -13.84 -0.97 7.19
CA MET A 355 -14.35 0.04 8.13
C MET A 355 -15.87 0.03 8.25
N GLU A 356 -16.60 -0.48 7.26
CA GLU A 356 -18.06 -0.64 7.34
C GLU A 356 -18.45 -1.94 8.02
N ALA A 357 -17.84 -3.06 7.61
CA ALA A 357 -18.08 -4.36 8.19
C ALA A 357 -17.66 -4.42 9.68
N PHE A 358 -16.60 -3.69 10.04
CA PHE A 358 -16.01 -3.67 11.37
C PHE A 358 -15.96 -2.25 11.94
N SER A 359 -17.08 -1.53 11.86
CA SER A 359 -17.19 -0.12 12.25
C SER A 359 -16.76 0.18 13.70
N ALA A 360 -16.84 -0.80 14.59
CA ALA A 360 -16.37 -0.69 15.97
C ALA A 360 -14.89 -1.05 16.15
N ALA A 361 -14.26 -1.82 15.24
CA ALA A 361 -12.94 -2.41 15.48
C ALA A 361 -11.87 -1.36 15.83
N TRP A 362 -11.86 -0.24 15.11
CA TRP A 362 -10.90 0.84 15.34
C TRP A 362 -11.02 1.48 16.74
N GLU A 363 -12.26 1.78 17.17
CA GLU A 363 -12.53 2.44 18.46
C GLU A 363 -12.59 1.48 19.64
N SER A 364 -13.07 0.26 19.44
CA SER A 364 -13.06 -0.80 20.46
C SER A 364 -11.62 -1.18 20.80
N TRP A 365 -10.76 -1.37 19.78
CA TRP A 365 -9.36 -1.65 20.00
C TRP A 365 -8.68 -0.56 20.84
N TYR A 366 -8.91 0.72 20.50
CA TYR A 366 -8.41 1.85 21.30
C TYR A 366 -8.90 1.80 22.75
N ARG A 367 -10.21 1.58 22.96
CA ARG A 367 -10.81 1.54 24.29
C ARG A 367 -10.34 0.35 25.12
N GLU A 368 -10.15 -0.80 24.50
CA GLU A 368 -9.76 -2.04 25.18
C GLU A 368 -8.27 -2.02 25.58
N HIS A 369 -7.40 -1.52 24.72
CA HIS A 369 -5.94 -1.63 24.89
C HIS A 369 -5.28 -0.33 25.39
N HIS A 370 -5.88 0.83 25.09
CA HIS A 370 -5.24 2.13 25.23
C HIS A 370 -6.14 3.23 25.82
N ALA A 371 -7.24 2.88 26.50
CA ALA A 371 -8.13 3.89 27.10
C ALA A 371 -7.44 4.82 28.13
N ALA A 372 -6.31 4.39 28.70
CA ALA A 372 -5.50 5.20 29.60
C ALA A 372 -4.60 6.21 28.87
N ASP A 373 -4.36 6.01 27.58
CA ASP A 373 -3.51 6.87 26.75
C ASP A 373 -4.35 7.96 26.09
N ALA A 374 -3.82 9.19 26.03
CA ALA A 374 -4.48 10.28 25.36
C ALA A 374 -4.29 10.16 23.83
N ARG A 375 -5.39 10.07 23.10
CA ARG A 375 -5.35 10.00 21.63
C ARG A 375 -4.94 11.34 21.01
N VAL A 376 -3.86 11.34 20.24
CA VAL A 376 -3.38 12.45 19.43
C VAL A 376 -3.85 12.24 17.98
N SER A 377 -4.57 13.22 17.42
CA SER A 377 -5.20 13.13 16.10
C SER A 377 -5.07 14.42 15.28
N GLY A 378 -5.62 14.45 14.06
CA GLY A 378 -5.54 15.57 13.10
C GLY A 378 -6.23 16.88 13.53
N ARG A 379 -6.90 16.87 14.68
CA ARG A 379 -7.49 18.04 15.32
C ARG A 379 -6.85 18.18 16.69
N PHE A 380 -6.66 19.42 17.14
CA PHE A 380 -6.36 19.68 18.55
C PHE A 380 -7.43 18.98 19.37
N ALA A 381 -6.99 17.95 20.08
CA ALA A 381 -7.90 17.15 20.88
C ALA A 381 -8.13 17.88 22.21
N ASP A 382 -9.36 17.79 22.70
CA ASP A 382 -9.65 17.92 24.13
C ASP A 382 -9.03 16.68 24.81
N LEU A 383 -7.73 16.72 25.12
CA LEU A 383 -6.97 15.60 25.70
C LEU A 383 -7.39 15.36 27.16
N PRO A 384 -8.01 14.24 27.56
CA PRO A 384 -8.52 14.08 28.93
C PRO A 384 -7.45 14.13 30.05
N VAL A 385 -6.18 13.82 29.74
CA VAL A 385 -5.12 13.67 30.74
C VAL A 385 -4.22 14.92 30.88
N LEU A 386 -3.98 15.67 29.78
CA LEU A 386 -3.31 16.98 29.82
C LEU A 386 -4.29 18.16 29.99
N ALA A 387 -5.59 17.97 29.71
CA ALA A 387 -6.62 19.00 29.87
C ALA A 387 -7.03 19.25 31.32
N LYS A 388 -6.71 18.39 32.30
CA LYS A 388 -7.00 18.71 33.71
C LYS A 388 -6.31 20.00 34.18
N SER A 389 -5.22 20.40 33.52
CA SER A 389 -4.57 21.69 33.77
C SER A 389 -4.94 22.77 32.74
N GLY A 390 -5.48 22.39 31.56
CA GLY A 390 -5.68 23.31 30.42
C GLY A 390 -4.39 23.93 29.88
N LEU A 391 -3.22 23.43 30.30
CA LEU A 391 -1.92 24.05 30.01
C LEU A 391 -1.37 23.65 28.66
N VAL A 392 -1.68 22.45 28.16
CA VAL A 392 -1.14 21.90 26.91
C VAL A 392 -2.21 21.13 26.13
N GLU A 393 -2.37 21.47 24.86
CA GLU A 393 -3.13 20.71 23.85
C GLU A 393 -2.15 20.14 22.82
N MET A 394 -2.48 18.98 22.26
CA MET A 394 -1.71 18.41 21.16
C MET A 394 -2.61 18.00 20.00
N ALA A 395 -2.07 18.18 18.81
CA ALA A 395 -2.57 17.62 17.57
C ALA A 395 -1.39 17.08 16.77
N TRP A 396 -1.64 16.34 15.71
CA TRP A 396 -0.64 16.12 14.69
C TRP A 396 -1.12 16.57 13.33
N THR A 397 -0.16 16.85 12.46
CA THR A 397 -0.39 16.95 11.02
C THR A 397 0.27 15.76 10.35
N THR A 398 0.24 15.74 9.03
CA THR A 398 1.02 14.78 8.25
C THR A 398 2.50 14.82 8.61
N SER A 399 3.07 16.02 8.85
CA SER A 399 4.52 16.24 8.96
C SER A 399 5.02 16.71 10.32
N SER A 400 4.14 17.01 11.27
CA SER A 400 4.55 17.64 12.54
C SER A 400 3.64 17.30 13.71
N LEU A 401 4.21 17.32 14.91
CA LEU A 401 3.45 17.43 16.16
C LEU A 401 3.15 18.91 16.40
N LEU A 402 1.89 19.22 16.68
CA LEU A 402 1.46 20.53 17.12
C LEU A 402 1.23 20.49 18.63
N VAL A 403 1.82 21.44 19.35
CA VAL A 403 1.67 21.59 20.80
C VAL A 403 1.22 23.02 21.08
N ARG A 404 0.03 23.22 21.63
CA ARG A 404 -0.44 24.54 22.03
C ARG A 404 -0.35 24.68 23.54
N ALA A 405 0.35 25.68 24.04
CA ALA A 405 0.59 25.84 25.47
C ALA A 405 0.75 27.30 25.92
N ARG A 406 0.69 27.53 27.24
CA ARG A 406 1.13 28.80 27.87
C ARG A 406 2.52 28.63 28.46
N GLY A 407 3.36 29.66 28.34
CA GLY A 407 4.69 29.67 28.96
C GLY A 407 4.64 30.04 30.44
N PRO A 408 5.65 29.64 31.24
CA PRO A 408 6.75 28.74 30.88
C PRO A 408 6.30 27.27 30.81
N LEU A 409 6.88 26.50 29.88
CA LEU A 409 6.61 25.08 29.68
C LEU A 409 7.93 24.33 29.45
N LYS A 410 8.06 23.14 30.02
CA LYS A 410 9.00 22.12 29.55
C LYS A 410 8.30 20.76 29.49
N LEU A 411 8.35 20.19 28.30
CA LEU A 411 7.64 18.98 27.89
C LEU A 411 8.66 17.97 27.38
N LEU A 412 8.77 16.83 28.07
CA LEU A 412 9.51 15.67 27.61
C LEU A 412 8.57 14.73 26.85
N LEU A 413 9.01 14.27 25.68
CA LEU A 413 8.37 13.28 24.84
C LEU A 413 9.34 12.11 24.65
N ALA A 414 8.88 10.88 24.81
CA ALA A 414 9.69 9.68 24.60
C ALA A 414 8.85 8.55 23.99
N SER A 415 9.48 7.74 23.13
CA SER A 415 8.85 6.54 22.57
C SER A 415 8.51 5.56 23.70
N ALA A 416 7.33 4.94 23.64
CA ALA A 416 6.96 3.85 24.54
C ALA A 416 7.35 2.47 23.96
N THR A 417 7.85 2.43 22.73
CA THR A 417 8.22 1.20 22.02
C THR A 417 9.53 0.65 22.60
N PRO A 418 9.58 -0.63 23.03
CA PRO A 418 10.81 -1.24 23.51
C PRO A 418 11.93 -1.17 22.48
N GLY A 419 13.12 -0.74 22.91
CA GLY A 419 14.31 -0.64 22.06
C GLY A 419 14.40 0.64 21.21
N ASP A 420 13.40 1.51 21.25
CA ASP A 420 13.44 2.83 20.61
C ASP A 420 13.88 3.91 21.63
N ASP A 421 15.01 4.57 21.35
CA ASP A 421 15.58 5.66 22.14
C ASP A 421 15.08 7.06 21.70
N ALA A 422 14.14 7.11 20.76
CA ALA A 422 13.58 8.36 20.26
C ALA A 422 12.90 9.18 21.38
N SER A 423 13.38 10.40 21.58
CA SER A 423 12.84 11.34 22.57
C SER A 423 13.17 12.79 22.21
N ALA A 424 12.41 13.72 22.78
CA ALA A 424 12.64 15.15 22.65
C ALA A 424 12.22 15.90 23.93
N THR A 425 12.99 16.92 24.30
CA THR A 425 12.61 17.93 25.29
C THR A 425 12.26 19.21 24.56
N VAL A 426 11.01 19.65 24.69
CA VAL A 426 10.49 20.91 24.17
C VAL A 426 10.39 21.90 25.32
N THR A 427 10.89 23.12 25.14
CA THR A 427 10.85 24.18 26.16
C THR A 427 10.26 25.44 25.55
N LEU A 428 9.38 26.11 26.28
CA LEU A 428 8.85 27.44 25.99
C LEU A 428 9.16 28.33 27.19
N ASP A 429 10.02 29.32 27.02
CA ASP A 429 10.34 30.22 28.12
C ASP A 429 9.25 31.28 28.37
N ALA A 430 9.39 32.06 29.44
CA ALA A 430 8.44 33.13 29.78
C ALA A 430 8.37 34.25 28.73
N ALA A 431 9.37 34.37 27.85
CA ALA A 431 9.39 35.32 26.74
C ALA A 431 8.73 34.75 25.47
N GLY A 432 8.19 33.53 25.52
CA GLY A 432 7.59 32.86 24.38
C GLY A 432 8.60 32.27 23.39
N ARG A 433 9.88 32.18 23.75
CA ARG A 433 10.90 31.54 22.92
C ARG A 433 10.83 30.02 23.09
N ALA A 434 10.72 29.32 21.97
CA ALA A 434 10.67 27.87 21.96
C ALA A 434 12.01 27.25 21.56
N THR A 435 12.41 26.18 22.24
CA THR A 435 13.53 25.33 21.89
C THR A 435 13.12 23.86 21.94
N ALA A 436 13.78 23.02 21.15
CA ALA A 436 13.58 21.59 21.18
C ALA A 436 14.93 20.88 21.03
N VAL A 437 15.17 19.85 21.84
CA VAL A 437 16.42 19.07 21.87
C VAL A 437 16.07 17.60 21.89
N SER A 438 16.69 16.79 21.03
CA SER A 438 16.48 15.33 21.01
C SER A 438 17.09 14.66 22.25
N GLY A 439 16.72 13.40 22.50
CA GLY A 439 17.39 12.56 23.53
C GLY A 439 18.90 12.42 23.36
N ARG A 440 19.42 12.71 22.15
CA ARG A 440 20.85 12.71 21.82
C ARG A 440 21.52 14.06 22.03
N GLY A 441 20.82 15.04 22.60
CA GLY A 441 21.34 16.39 22.82
C GLY A 441 21.38 17.25 21.55
N GLU A 442 20.74 16.82 20.46
CA GLU A 442 20.77 17.55 19.21
C GLU A 442 19.63 18.57 19.13
N ALA A 443 19.94 19.82 18.76
CA ALA A 443 18.89 20.81 18.50
C ALA A 443 17.95 20.35 17.38
N LEU A 444 16.65 20.33 17.68
CA LEU A 444 15.57 20.04 16.75
C LEU A 444 15.01 21.35 16.17
N ARG A 445 14.56 21.31 14.92
CA ARG A 445 13.81 22.41 14.33
C ARG A 445 12.45 22.50 15.03
N ILE A 446 12.08 23.68 15.48
CA ILE A 446 10.77 24.00 16.06
C ILE A 446 10.33 25.37 15.56
N VAL A 447 9.05 25.52 15.29
CA VAL A 447 8.44 26.81 14.90
C VAL A 447 7.44 27.18 16.00
N ALA A 448 7.47 28.44 16.45
CA ALA A 448 6.59 28.94 17.49
C ALA A 448 5.73 30.08 16.96
N ALA A 449 4.43 30.02 17.21
CA ALA A 449 3.43 30.94 16.71
C ALA A 449 2.54 31.43 17.87
N PRO A 450 2.58 32.72 18.22
CA PRO A 450 1.67 33.26 19.23
C PRO A 450 0.23 33.19 18.73
N GLN A 451 -0.69 32.85 19.63
CA GLN A 451 -2.13 32.74 19.38
C GLN A 451 -2.89 33.90 20.03
N PRO A 452 -4.07 34.30 19.49
CA PRO A 452 -4.85 35.42 20.01
C PRO A 452 -5.28 35.27 21.49
N ASP A 453 -5.36 34.05 22.00
CA ASP A 453 -5.77 33.71 23.37
C ASP A 453 -4.61 33.69 24.38
N GLY A 454 -3.45 34.20 23.97
CA GLY A 454 -2.23 34.27 24.78
C GLY A 454 -1.44 32.95 24.84
N ARG A 455 -1.85 31.91 24.12
CA ARG A 455 -1.07 30.67 23.99
C ARG A 455 -0.01 30.80 22.90
N VAL A 456 0.92 29.87 22.88
CA VAL A 456 1.88 29.67 21.79
C VAL A 456 1.63 28.29 21.19
N GLU A 457 1.47 28.25 19.89
CA GLU A 457 1.42 27.00 19.12
C GLU A 457 2.84 26.68 18.63
N LEU A 458 3.30 25.49 18.99
CA LEU A 458 4.61 24.95 18.67
C LEU A 458 4.43 23.87 17.60
N GLU A 459 5.06 24.05 16.47
CA GLU A 459 5.15 23.04 15.42
C GLU A 459 6.53 22.38 15.49
N LEU A 460 6.53 21.09 15.80
CA LEU A 460 7.72 20.26 15.88
C LEU A 460 7.66 19.22 14.75
N PRO A 461 8.36 19.44 13.62
CA PRO A 461 8.39 18.49 12.51
C PRO A 461 8.88 17.11 12.94
N PHE A 462 8.35 16.04 12.35
CA PHE A 462 8.80 14.66 12.61
C PHE A 462 10.17 14.37 12.00
N THR A 463 10.83 13.27 12.41
CA THR A 463 12.11 12.81 11.84
C THR A 463 12.03 12.71 10.31
N MET A 464 10.89 12.25 9.80
CA MET A 464 10.55 12.17 8.39
C MET A 464 10.58 13.52 7.66
N ALA A 465 10.51 14.66 8.33
CA ALA A 465 10.66 15.95 7.67
C ALA A 465 12.14 16.13 7.25
N LYS A 466 12.37 16.46 5.97
CA LYS A 466 13.69 16.50 5.32
C LYS A 466 14.82 17.07 6.17
N LEU A 467 14.62 18.26 6.73
CA LEU A 467 15.64 18.99 7.50
C LEU A 467 15.63 18.71 9.01
N GLN A 468 14.74 17.84 9.48
CA GLN A 468 14.62 17.55 10.90
C GLN A 468 15.61 16.47 11.33
N LYS A 469 16.09 16.55 12.57
CA LYS A 469 16.92 15.51 13.17
C LYS A 469 16.07 14.41 13.79
N ARG A 470 16.73 13.33 14.21
CA ARG A 470 16.06 12.16 14.78
C ARG A 470 15.36 12.47 16.10
N TRP A 471 14.06 12.19 16.13
CA TRP A 471 13.23 12.03 17.31
C TRP A 471 12.01 11.16 16.91
N LEU A 472 10.79 11.69 16.86
CA LEU A 472 9.53 11.00 16.56
C LEU A 472 9.23 10.88 15.05
N ASN A 473 8.79 9.69 14.63
CA ASN A 473 7.94 9.51 13.45
C ASN A 473 6.53 9.11 13.89
N ALA A 474 5.56 9.90 13.47
CA ALA A 474 4.15 9.66 13.70
C ALA A 474 3.63 8.54 12.80
N VAL A 475 3.71 7.31 13.30
CA VAL A 475 3.04 6.15 12.69
C VAL A 475 1.68 5.99 13.35
N GLU A 476 0.65 5.64 12.57
CA GLU A 476 -0.60 5.20 13.18
C GLU A 476 -0.32 4.05 14.13
N ASP A 477 -1.01 4.01 15.25
CA ASP A 477 -0.83 3.02 16.30
C ASP A 477 0.45 3.18 17.14
N SER A 478 1.24 4.23 16.93
CA SER A 478 2.45 4.45 17.73
C SER A 478 2.13 5.01 19.11
N ARG A 479 2.80 4.47 20.14
CA ARG A 479 2.60 4.86 21.54
C ARG A 479 3.81 5.63 22.06
N TRP A 480 3.54 6.72 22.76
CA TRP A 480 4.52 7.65 23.30
C TRP A 480 4.19 8.00 24.74
N ILE A 481 5.15 8.58 25.44
CA ILE A 481 5.02 9.09 26.79
C ILE A 481 5.32 10.58 26.76
N ALA A 482 4.40 11.38 27.30
CA ALA A 482 4.58 12.80 27.54
C ALA A 482 4.72 13.07 29.04
N ARG A 483 5.63 13.97 29.41
CA ARG A 483 5.85 14.40 30.80
C ARG A 483 6.12 15.90 30.87
N LEU A 484 5.33 16.61 31.67
CA LEU A 484 5.61 17.99 32.09
C LEU A 484 6.63 17.98 33.25
N ASP A 485 7.36 19.08 33.46
CA ASP A 485 8.50 19.19 34.40
C ASP A 485 8.39 18.37 35.71
N ASP A 486 7.26 18.43 36.39
CA ASP A 486 6.96 17.73 37.65
C ASP A 486 5.71 16.82 37.55
N GLY A 487 5.18 16.67 36.34
CA GLY A 487 3.96 15.94 36.06
C GLY A 487 4.14 14.43 36.05
N LYS A 488 3.07 13.70 36.36
CA LYS A 488 3.01 12.26 36.07
C LYS A 488 3.14 12.03 34.56
N PRO A 489 3.91 11.01 34.13
CA PRO A 489 3.94 10.64 32.72
C PRO A 489 2.53 10.28 32.25
N SER A 490 2.18 10.73 31.06
CA SER A 490 0.92 10.45 30.39
C SER A 490 1.22 9.70 29.10
N GLY A 491 0.54 8.58 28.90
CA GLY A 491 0.61 7.90 27.61
C GLY A 491 -0.06 8.74 26.53
N LEU A 492 0.56 8.78 25.36
CA LEU A 492 0.02 9.34 24.13
C LEU A 492 -0.12 8.20 23.12
N LEU A 493 -1.28 8.10 22.49
CA LEU A 493 -1.48 7.21 21.36
C LEU A 493 -1.74 8.01 20.11
N PHE A 494 -0.87 7.85 19.13
CA PHE A 494 -1.01 8.44 17.81
C PHE A 494 -1.96 7.60 16.97
N LEU A 495 -3.24 7.99 16.99
CA LEU A 495 -4.29 7.26 16.32
C LEU A 495 -5.32 8.24 15.76
N SER A 496 -5.44 8.25 14.44
CA SER A 496 -6.44 9.07 13.75
C SER A 496 -7.86 8.60 14.06
N ARG A 497 -8.82 9.52 14.07
CA ARG A 497 -10.22 9.17 14.31
C ARG A 497 -10.81 8.46 13.10
N PRO A 498 -11.75 7.50 13.27
CA PRO A 498 -12.35 6.74 12.17
C PRO A 498 -12.93 7.63 11.06
N GLU A 499 -13.58 8.74 11.42
CA GLU A 499 -14.13 9.67 10.44
C GLU A 499 -13.04 10.32 9.57
N THR A 500 -11.86 10.57 10.14
CA THR A 500 -10.71 11.13 9.42
C THR A 500 -10.10 10.09 8.49
N VAL A 501 -9.93 8.86 8.99
CA VAL A 501 -9.40 7.74 8.20
C VAL A 501 -10.34 7.46 7.02
N ARG A 502 -11.64 7.31 7.27
CA ARG A 502 -12.66 7.08 6.23
C ARG A 502 -12.69 8.19 5.18
N ALA A 503 -12.75 9.46 5.61
CA ALA A 503 -12.80 10.58 4.68
C ALA A 503 -11.54 10.64 3.79
N ARG A 504 -10.37 10.34 4.36
CA ARG A 504 -9.12 10.33 3.61
C ARG A 504 -9.02 9.14 2.65
N LEU A 505 -9.42 7.93 3.05
CA LEU A 505 -9.46 6.76 2.16
C LEU A 505 -10.43 6.99 0.99
N ALA A 506 -11.62 7.56 1.26
CA ALA A 506 -12.60 7.88 0.24
C ALA A 506 -12.10 8.96 -0.75
N LEU A 507 -11.45 10.01 -0.23
CA LEU A 507 -10.80 11.02 -1.06
C LEU A 507 -9.72 10.40 -1.95
N GLU A 508 -8.87 9.55 -1.37
CA GLU A 508 -7.80 8.88 -2.12
C GLU A 508 -8.38 8.08 -3.29
N LEU A 509 -9.39 7.26 -3.00
CA LEU A 509 -10.00 6.38 -3.98
C LEU A 509 -10.71 7.17 -5.09
N SER A 510 -11.61 8.09 -4.72
CA SER A 510 -12.42 8.83 -5.69
C SER A 510 -11.56 9.73 -6.58
N ASP A 511 -10.76 10.62 -5.97
CA ASP A 511 -9.97 11.59 -6.71
C ASP A 511 -8.76 10.93 -7.38
N GLY A 512 -8.25 9.85 -6.80
CA GLY A 512 -7.19 9.05 -7.41
C GLY A 512 -7.63 8.35 -8.69
N LEU A 513 -8.82 7.75 -8.71
CA LEU A 513 -9.37 7.18 -9.94
C LEU A 513 -9.66 8.27 -10.98
N ARG A 514 -10.16 9.45 -10.59
CA ARG A 514 -10.36 10.57 -11.53
C ARG A 514 -9.03 11.06 -12.10
N PHE A 515 -7.99 11.12 -11.28
CA PHE A 515 -6.64 11.45 -11.72
C PHE A 515 -6.16 10.45 -12.77
N TRP A 516 -6.24 9.14 -12.50
CA TRP A 516 -5.80 8.12 -13.45
C TRP A 516 -6.66 8.05 -14.71
N GLN A 517 -7.97 8.29 -14.61
CA GLN A 517 -8.84 8.44 -15.78
C GLN A 517 -8.39 9.61 -16.66
N LYS A 518 -8.07 10.76 -16.04
CA LYS A 518 -7.54 11.90 -16.76
C LYS A 518 -6.21 11.57 -17.43
N VAL A 519 -5.28 10.93 -16.71
CA VAL A 519 -3.97 10.51 -17.25
C VAL A 519 -4.15 9.60 -18.46
N PHE A 520 -5.02 8.59 -18.36
CA PHE A 520 -5.32 7.66 -19.45
C PHE A 520 -5.95 8.37 -20.65
N ASN A 521 -6.93 9.25 -20.43
CA ASN A 521 -7.57 10.03 -21.49
C ASN A 521 -6.61 10.99 -22.21
N ASP A 522 -5.71 11.64 -21.45
CA ASP A 522 -4.75 12.61 -22.00
C ASP A 522 -3.63 11.90 -22.81
N LYS A 523 -3.12 10.78 -22.30
CA LYS A 523 -1.95 10.09 -22.88
C LYS A 523 -2.33 8.98 -23.85
N GLY A 524 -3.55 8.45 -23.75
CA GLY A 524 -3.99 7.23 -24.42
C GLY A 524 -3.52 5.95 -23.73
N HIS A 525 -2.76 6.05 -22.62
CA HIS A 525 -2.22 4.91 -21.87
C HIS A 525 -1.89 5.28 -20.41
N VAL A 526 -1.81 4.28 -19.54
CA VAL A 526 -1.27 4.38 -18.17
C VAL A 526 0.25 4.28 -18.27
N PRO A 527 1.00 5.37 -18.00
CA PRO A 527 2.44 5.39 -18.22
C PRO A 527 3.20 4.69 -17.08
N ALA A 528 4.30 3.98 -17.37
CA ALA A 528 5.14 3.35 -16.35
C ALA A 528 5.68 4.37 -15.32
N GLY A 529 5.96 5.58 -15.79
CA GLY A 529 6.31 6.73 -14.95
C GLY A 529 5.54 7.99 -15.33
N ILE A 530 5.14 8.82 -14.36
CA ILE A 530 4.54 10.14 -14.62
C ILE A 530 5.60 11.24 -14.48
N SER A 531 5.78 12.10 -15.48
CA SER A 531 6.52 13.36 -15.29
C SER A 531 5.76 14.26 -14.33
N ILE A 532 6.42 14.73 -13.26
CA ILE A 532 5.88 15.83 -12.48
C ILE A 532 6.79 17.07 -12.56
N GLY A 533 6.21 18.20 -12.98
CA GLY A 533 6.90 19.49 -13.04
C GLY A 533 7.95 19.56 -14.15
N LYS A 534 9.11 20.17 -13.86
CA LYS A 534 10.21 20.36 -14.84
C LYS A 534 11.04 19.09 -15.08
N SER A 535 10.69 17.98 -14.44
CA SER A 535 11.44 16.78 -14.70
C SER A 535 11.02 16.15 -16.02
N PRO A 536 11.96 15.86 -16.93
CA PRO A 536 11.67 14.93 -18.01
C PRO A 536 11.24 13.62 -17.36
N ALA A 537 10.19 13.01 -17.86
CA ALA A 537 9.64 11.77 -17.33
C ALA A 537 10.56 10.55 -17.49
N GLY A 538 11.82 10.76 -17.90
CA GLY A 538 12.67 9.73 -18.47
C GLY A 538 12.03 9.03 -19.66
N ALA A 539 12.60 7.88 -20.03
CA ALA A 539 12.00 6.96 -20.99
C ALA A 539 10.67 6.36 -20.49
N ASP A 540 10.38 6.45 -19.19
CA ASP A 540 9.31 5.70 -18.54
C ASP A 540 7.91 6.25 -18.78
N ALA A 541 7.74 7.56 -19.08
CA ALA A 541 6.40 8.05 -19.48
C ALA A 541 6.00 7.67 -20.91
N GLU A 542 6.97 7.30 -21.75
CA GLU A 542 6.68 6.75 -23.07
C GLU A 542 6.33 5.27 -23.02
N LEU A 543 6.59 4.61 -21.89
CA LEU A 543 6.20 3.23 -21.65
C LEU A 543 4.81 3.20 -21.01
N SER A 544 4.01 2.22 -21.42
CA SER A 544 2.78 1.78 -20.78
C SER A 544 3.10 0.60 -19.87
N ASP A 545 2.45 0.49 -18.71
CA ASP A 545 2.77 -0.48 -17.66
C ASP A 545 1.58 -1.35 -17.27
N ALA A 546 1.65 -2.66 -17.54
CA ALA A 546 0.58 -3.62 -17.32
C ALA A 546 0.12 -3.70 -15.85
N ALA A 547 1.06 -3.61 -14.90
CA ALA A 547 0.74 -3.64 -13.47
C ALA A 547 -0.17 -2.47 -13.06
N GLY A 548 0.10 -1.27 -13.57
CA GLY A 548 -0.75 -0.10 -13.32
C GLY A 548 -2.20 -0.30 -13.77
N TYR A 549 -2.44 -0.92 -14.94
CA TYR A 549 -3.80 -1.27 -15.36
C TYR A 549 -4.44 -2.31 -14.45
N ALA A 550 -3.70 -3.36 -14.09
CA ALA A 550 -4.20 -4.43 -13.23
C ALA A 550 -4.72 -3.86 -11.91
N PHE A 551 -3.92 -3.04 -11.23
CA PHE A 551 -4.32 -2.45 -9.95
C PHE A 551 -5.41 -1.38 -10.10
N LEU A 552 -5.50 -0.65 -11.21
CA LEU A 552 -6.63 0.25 -11.48
C LEU A 552 -7.93 -0.51 -11.67
N ILE A 553 -7.92 -1.61 -12.43
CA ILE A 553 -9.08 -2.48 -12.62
C ILE A 553 -9.50 -3.10 -11.28
N ALA A 554 -8.54 -3.57 -10.49
CA ALA A 554 -8.80 -4.09 -9.15
C ALA A 554 -9.39 -3.01 -8.22
N ALA A 555 -8.83 -1.80 -8.22
CA ALA A 555 -9.36 -0.68 -7.43
C ALA A 555 -10.80 -0.32 -7.84
N ILE A 556 -11.11 -0.32 -9.14
CA ILE A 556 -12.47 -0.09 -9.64
C ILE A 556 -13.42 -1.22 -9.20
N ALA A 557 -12.96 -2.48 -9.24
CA ALA A 557 -13.74 -3.61 -8.77
C ALA A 557 -14.09 -3.46 -7.27
N GLU A 558 -13.09 -3.22 -6.42
CA GLU A 558 -13.29 -3.03 -4.99
C GLU A 558 -14.11 -1.79 -4.65
N TYR A 559 -13.96 -0.71 -5.43
CA TYR A 559 -14.80 0.48 -5.27
C TYR A 559 -16.25 0.17 -5.63
N THR A 560 -16.48 -0.60 -6.70
CA THR A 560 -17.82 -1.03 -7.10
C THR A 560 -18.49 -1.85 -6.00
N VAL A 561 -17.76 -2.77 -5.37
CA VAL A 561 -18.24 -3.56 -4.22
C VAL A 561 -18.64 -2.63 -3.06
N TRP A 562 -17.76 -1.69 -2.69
CA TRP A 562 -18.03 -0.74 -1.61
C TRP A 562 -19.25 0.15 -1.90
N LEU A 563 -19.38 0.71 -3.11
CA LEU A 563 -20.52 1.54 -3.51
C LEU A 563 -21.85 0.79 -3.49
N ASN A 564 -21.83 -0.53 -3.67
CA ASN A 564 -23.02 -1.38 -3.59
C ASN A 564 -23.37 -1.79 -2.15
N GLY A 565 -22.58 -1.38 -1.15
CA GLY A 565 -22.72 -1.87 0.23
C GLY A 565 -22.47 -3.37 0.37
N GLU A 566 -21.71 -3.95 -0.58
CA GLU A 566 -21.31 -5.35 -0.56
C GLU A 566 -19.91 -5.52 0.05
N ARG A 567 -19.50 -6.77 0.24
CA ARG A 567 -18.19 -7.15 0.77
C ARG A 567 -17.55 -8.17 -0.16
N ASP A 568 -16.29 -7.98 -0.51
CA ASP A 568 -15.62 -8.85 -1.48
C ASP A 568 -15.63 -10.34 -1.05
N TRP A 569 -15.47 -10.60 0.25
CA TRP A 569 -15.52 -11.96 0.80
C TRP A 569 -16.92 -12.60 0.73
N ASP A 570 -18.00 -11.82 0.84
CA ASP A 570 -19.34 -12.35 0.59
C ASP A 570 -19.54 -12.69 -0.88
N LEU A 571 -18.97 -11.90 -1.78
CA LEU A 571 -19.05 -12.20 -3.21
C LEU A 571 -18.26 -13.46 -3.56
N ALA A 572 -17.11 -13.69 -2.91
CA ALA A 572 -16.34 -14.92 -3.05
C ALA A 572 -17.16 -16.14 -2.58
N LEU A 573 -17.82 -16.05 -1.43
CA LEU A 573 -18.78 -17.05 -0.94
C LEU A 573 -19.90 -17.35 -1.93
N LYS A 574 -20.57 -16.29 -2.44
CA LYS A 574 -21.69 -16.44 -3.39
C LYS A 574 -21.27 -17.14 -4.68
N VAL A 575 -20.01 -17.03 -5.08
CA VAL A 575 -19.46 -17.72 -6.25
C VAL A 575 -19.23 -19.20 -5.93
N GLN A 576 -18.63 -19.52 -4.78
CA GLN A 576 -18.40 -20.92 -4.37
C GLN A 576 -19.68 -21.71 -4.13
N ALA A 577 -20.73 -21.05 -3.65
CA ALA A 577 -22.00 -21.71 -3.35
C ALA A 577 -22.81 -22.12 -4.60
N LYS A 578 -22.38 -21.75 -5.81
CA LYS A 578 -23.05 -22.15 -7.05
C LYS A 578 -22.53 -23.52 -7.49
N PRO A 579 -23.39 -24.56 -7.51
CA PRO A 579 -23.02 -25.91 -7.92
C PRO A 579 -22.63 -26.00 -9.41
#